data_AF-A0A3C0VS27-F1
#
_entry.id   AF-A0A3C0VS27-F1
#
_cell.length_a   1.000
_cell.length_b   1.000
_cell.length_c   1.000
_cell.angle_alpha   90.00
_cell.angle_beta   90.00
_cell.angle_gamma   90.00
#
_symmetry.space_group_name_H-M   'P 1'
#
loop_
_entity.id
_entity.type
_entity.pdbx_description
1 polymer ?
#
loop_
_entity_poly.entity_id
_entity_poly.type
_entity_poly.pdbx_seq_one_letter_code
_entity_poly.pdbx_strand_id
1 'polypeptide(L)'
;KIQGIGAGFVPETLDTKIYDQVIAVTNEDSFATGKLIGSTEGVLVGISSGAAAYAAIKLAKKPEFEGKNIVVLLPDTGDRYLSTDLFK
;
A
#
# COMPACT_ATOMS: atom_id res chain seq x y z
N LYS A 1 -6.15 -10.41 5.07
CA LYS A 1 -5.89 -10.51 3.62
C LYS A 1 -5.98 -9.11 3.03
N ILE A 2 -4.98 -8.65 2.27
CA ILE A 2 -5.02 -7.35 1.60
C ILE A 2 -5.91 -7.50 0.35
N GLN A 3 -7.08 -6.88 0.35
CA GLN A 3 -7.99 -6.98 -0.81
C GLN A 3 -7.41 -6.21 -2.01
N GLY A 4 -7.53 -6.78 -3.20
CA GLY A 4 -7.05 -6.20 -4.47
C GLY A 4 -5.67 -6.66 -4.94
N ILE A 5 -4.81 -7.18 -4.04
CA ILE A 5 -3.47 -7.70 -4.38
C ILE A 5 -3.24 -9.10 -3.78
N GLY A 6 -2.16 -9.77 -4.18
CA GLY A 6 -1.79 -11.09 -3.65
C GLY A 6 -2.71 -12.21 -4.13
N ALA A 7 -2.79 -12.41 -5.45
CA ALA A 7 -3.70 -13.35 -6.09
C ALA A 7 -3.44 -14.84 -5.74
N GLY A 8 -2.31 -15.16 -5.11
CA GLY A 8 -1.94 -16.55 -4.75
C GLY A 8 -1.24 -17.31 -5.87
N PHE A 9 -1.00 -16.67 -7.01
CA PHE A 9 -0.21 -17.17 -8.14
C PHE A 9 0.46 -15.98 -8.87
N VAL A 10 1.38 -16.26 -9.79
CA VAL A 10 2.00 -15.24 -10.65
C VAL A 10 1.16 -15.08 -11.92
N PRO A 11 0.51 -13.93 -12.15
CA PRO A 11 -0.29 -13.71 -13.36
C PRO A 11 0.59 -13.62 -14.61
N GLU A 12 0.08 -14.08 -15.76
CA GLU A 12 0.80 -13.95 -17.06
C GLU A 12 1.04 -12.49 -17.47
N THR A 13 0.20 -11.57 -16.98
CA THR A 13 0.33 -10.13 -17.24
C THR A 13 1.43 -9.46 -16.41
N LEU A 14 1.99 -10.12 -15.40
CA LEU A 14 3.07 -9.57 -14.59
C LEU A 14 4.43 -9.82 -15.27
N ASP A 15 5.04 -8.76 -15.76
CA ASP A 15 6.45 -8.80 -16.16
C ASP A 15 7.34 -8.75 -14.90
N THR A 16 8.12 -9.78 -14.64
CA THR A 16 9.00 -9.86 -13.46
C THR A 16 10.36 -9.21 -13.67
N LYS A 17 10.63 -8.67 -14.87
CA LYS A 17 11.90 -8.01 -15.21
C LYS A 17 11.88 -6.49 -15.04
N ILE A 18 10.71 -5.88 -14.84
CA ILE A 18 10.54 -4.42 -14.80
C ILE A 18 10.69 -3.81 -13.41
N TYR A 19 10.70 -4.61 -12.35
CA TYR A 19 10.84 -4.14 -10.97
C TYR A 19 12.17 -4.57 -10.37
N ASP A 20 12.74 -3.74 -9.49
CA ASP A 20 14.01 -4.02 -8.82
C ASP A 20 13.83 -4.84 -7.52
N GLN A 21 12.69 -4.70 -6.85
CA GLN A 21 12.44 -5.31 -5.55
C GLN A 21 10.95 -5.55 -5.28
N VAL A 22 10.66 -6.49 -4.39
CA VAL A 22 9.33 -6.73 -3.84
C VAL A 22 9.36 -6.51 -2.33
N ILE A 23 8.47 -5.67 -1.82
CA ILE A 23 8.33 -5.39 -0.39
C ILE A 23 7.05 -6.07 0.10
N ALA A 24 7.19 -7.11 0.93
CA ALA A 24 6.06 -7.74 1.58
C ALA A 24 5.50 -6.85 2.69
N VAL A 25 4.17 -6.71 2.74
CA VAL A 25 3.46 -5.88 3.72
C VAL A 25 2.39 -6.73 4.41
N THR A 26 2.30 -6.61 5.73
CA THR A 26 1.30 -7.32 6.53
C THR A 26 -0.08 -6.65 6.42
N ASN A 27 -1.16 -7.34 6.81
CA ASN A 27 -2.47 -6.70 6.82
C ASN A 27 -2.51 -5.58 7.86
N GLU A 28 -1.86 -5.80 8.99
CA GLU A 28 -1.79 -4.91 10.14
C GLU A 28 -1.10 -3.60 9.75
N ASP A 29 0.06 -3.68 9.10
CA ASP A 29 0.79 -2.51 8.57
C ASP A 29 -0.04 -1.77 7.52
N SER A 30 -0.68 -2.51 6.62
CA SER A 30 -1.56 -1.97 5.57
C SER A 30 -2.74 -1.20 6.18
N PHE A 31 -3.42 -1.78 7.16
CA PHE A 31 -4.59 -1.17 7.81
C PHE A 31 -4.19 0.03 8.65
N ALA A 32 -3.13 -0.09 9.45
CA ALA A 32 -2.63 1.01 10.28
C ALA A 32 -2.23 2.20 9.42
N THR A 33 -1.55 1.97 8.29
CA THR A 33 -1.14 3.03 7.38
C THR A 33 -2.33 3.65 6.64
N GLY A 34 -3.30 2.84 6.18
CA GLY A 34 -4.53 3.36 5.57
C GLY A 34 -5.33 4.24 6.53
N LYS A 35 -5.49 3.82 7.79
CA LYS A 35 -6.13 4.62 8.86
C LYS A 35 -5.35 5.92 9.12
N LEU A 36 -4.01 5.86 9.15
CA LEU A 36 -3.15 7.03 9.35
C LEU A 36 -3.33 8.06 8.23
N ILE A 37 -3.30 7.64 6.96
CA ILE A 37 -3.51 8.54 5.82
C ILE A 37 -4.88 9.22 5.91
N GLY A 38 -5.92 8.46 6.28
CA GLY A 38 -7.25 9.02 6.49
C GLY A 38 -7.30 10.08 7.59
N SER A 39 -6.57 9.88 8.68
CA SER A 39 -6.59 10.81 9.83
C SER A 39 -5.61 11.98 9.74
N THR A 40 -4.50 11.86 9.00
CA THR A 40 -3.49 12.93 8.88
C THR A 40 -3.63 13.72 7.59
N GLU A 41 -3.93 13.07 6.46
CA GLU A 41 -4.00 13.71 5.15
C GLU A 41 -5.43 13.99 4.68
N GLY A 42 -6.44 13.47 5.40
CA GLY A 42 -7.85 13.62 5.02
C GLY A 42 -8.24 12.85 3.76
N VAL A 43 -7.42 11.88 3.34
CA VAL A 43 -7.68 11.05 2.15
C VAL A 43 -8.10 9.66 2.60
N LEU A 44 -9.36 9.31 2.35
CA LEU A 44 -9.88 7.99 2.70
C LEU A 44 -9.49 6.97 1.62
N VAL A 45 -8.55 6.09 1.93
CA VAL A 45 -7.96 5.14 0.97
C VAL A 45 -8.34 3.69 1.26
N GLY A 46 -8.33 2.86 0.21
CA GLY A 46 -8.55 1.43 0.34
C GLY A 46 -7.41 0.66 0.99
N ILE A 47 -7.64 -0.65 1.16
CA ILE A 47 -6.71 -1.54 1.87
C ILE A 47 -5.35 -1.60 1.14
N SER A 48 -5.33 -1.85 -0.17
CA SER A 48 -4.09 -1.96 -0.95
C SER A 48 -3.30 -0.66 -1.03
N SER A 49 -3.98 0.49 -1.00
CA SER A 49 -3.37 1.83 -0.89
C SER A 49 -2.54 1.97 0.39
N GLY A 50 -3.05 1.46 1.52
CA GLY A 50 -2.31 1.42 2.78
C GLY A 50 -1.02 0.60 2.69
N ALA A 51 -1.07 -0.55 1.99
CA ALA A 51 0.12 -1.37 1.75
C ALA A 51 1.16 -0.66 0.89
N ALA A 52 0.72 -0.05 -0.21
CA ALA A 52 1.60 0.69 -1.12
C ALA A 52 2.27 1.88 -0.42
N ALA A 53 1.50 2.66 0.34
CA ALA A 53 2.03 3.78 1.11
C ALA A 53 2.98 3.34 2.23
N TYR A 54 2.70 2.24 2.92
CA TYR A 54 3.60 1.69 3.94
C TYR A 54 4.97 1.33 3.34
N ALA A 55 4.96 0.62 2.20
CA ALA A 55 6.18 0.25 1.49
C ALA A 55 6.97 1.50 1.05
N ALA A 56 6.28 2.52 0.56
CA ALA A 56 6.89 3.78 0.17
C ALA A 56 7.50 4.54 1.35
N ILE A 57 6.81 4.64 2.49
CA ILE A 57 7.33 5.25 3.71
C ILE A 57 8.57 4.50 4.20
N LYS A 58 8.58 3.16 4.11
CA LYS A 58 9.78 2.36 4.43
C LYS A 58 10.96 2.69 3.53
N LEU A 59 10.74 2.90 2.23
CA LEU A 59 11.79 3.32 1.30
C LEU A 59 12.25 4.75 1.58
N ALA A 60 11.33 5.69 1.79
CA ALA A 60 11.62 7.10 2.05
C ALA A 60 12.48 7.32 3.30
N LYS A 61 12.41 6.41 4.28
CA LYS A 61 13.22 6.46 5.50
C LYS A 61 14.66 5.98 5.33
N LYS A 62 15.02 5.37 4.19
CA LYS A 62 16.38 4.89 3.99
C LYS A 62 17.29 6.00 3.47
N PRO A 63 18.57 6.07 3.90
CA PRO A 63 19.49 7.13 3.50
C PRO A 63 19.64 7.27 1.97
N GLU A 64 19.60 6.17 1.22
CA GLU A 64 19.75 6.22 -0.24
C GLU A 64 18.57 6.88 -0.97
N PHE A 65 17.46 7.15 -0.28
CA PHE A 65 16.28 7.86 -0.80
C PHE A 65 16.15 9.29 -0.26
N GLU A 66 17.08 9.78 0.56
CA GLU A 66 17.05 11.14 1.08
C GLU A 66 17.03 12.18 -0.06
N GLY A 67 16.12 13.15 0.03
CA GLY A 67 15.94 14.20 -0.98
C GLY A 67 15.36 13.74 -2.32
N LYS A 68 14.99 12.45 -2.47
CA LYS A 68 14.37 11.92 -3.70
C LYS A 68 12.84 11.97 -3.62
N ASN A 69 12.21 11.92 -4.79
CA ASN A 69 10.76 11.81 -4.92
C ASN A 69 10.34 10.36 -5.11
N ILE A 70 9.38 9.90 -4.30
CA ILE A 70 8.74 8.59 -4.43
C ILE A 70 7.28 8.81 -4.79
N VAL A 71 6.82 8.20 -5.88
CA VAL A 71 5.42 8.23 -6.31
C VAL A 71 4.76 6.91 -5.93
N VAL A 72 3.55 6.99 -5.39
CA VAL A 72 2.80 5.83 -4.88
C VAL A 72 1.40 5.82 -5.47
N LEU A 73 0.98 4.69 -6.01
CA LEU A 73 -0.39 4.48 -6.48
C LEU A 73 -1.28 4.08 -5.32
N LEU A 74 -2.39 4.81 -5.13
CA LEU A 74 -3.45 4.50 -4.18
C LEU A 74 -4.67 4.04 -4.99
N PRO A 75 -4.87 2.72 -5.19
CA PRO A 75 -5.72 2.23 -6.28
C PRO A 75 -7.20 2.60 -6.17
N ASP A 76 -7.73 2.75 -4.95
CA ASP A 76 -9.13 3.07 -4.72
C ASP A 76 -9.40 3.76 -3.36
N THR A 77 -10.67 4.13 -3.15
CA THR A 77 -11.17 4.85 -1.98
C THR A 77 -11.61 3.92 -0.84
N GLY A 78 -11.44 4.39 0.40
CA GLY A 78 -11.70 3.59 1.60
C GLY A 78 -13.19 3.40 1.95
N ASP A 79 -14.09 4.19 1.38
CA ASP A 79 -15.54 4.04 1.55
C ASP A 79 -16.06 2.65 1.12
N ARG A 80 -15.41 2.02 0.13
CA ARG A 80 -15.69 0.65 -0.31
C ARG A 80 -15.43 -0.41 0.78
N TYR A 81 -14.68 -0.06 1.82
CA TYR A 81 -14.18 -0.98 2.84
C TYR A 81 -14.78 -0.77 4.23
N LEU A 82 -15.80 0.09 4.37
CA LEU A 82 -16.46 0.37 5.67
C LEU A 82 -17.03 -0.88 6.37
N SER A 83 -17.31 -1.95 5.63
CA SER A 83 -17.78 -3.23 6.16
C SER A 83 -16.67 -4.21 6.55
N THR A 84 -15.41 -3.86 6.32
CA THR A 84 -14.24 -4.72 6.53
C THR A 84 -13.47 -4.36 7.80
N ASP A 85 -12.50 -5.20 8.17
CA ASP A 85 -11.67 -4.98 9.36
C ASP A 85 -10.75 -3.75 9.25
N LEU A 86 -10.67 -3.11 8.06
CA LEU A 86 -10.01 -1.82 7.90
C LEU A 86 -10.66 -0.73 8.76
N PHE A 87 -11.96 -0.77 9.02
CA PHE A 87 -12.67 0.26 9.80
C PHE A 87 -13.38 -0.29 11.05
N LYS A 88 -13.08 -1.54 11.42
CA LYS A 88 -13.43 -2.08 12.73
C LYS A 88 -12.34 -1.76 13.76
#